data_AF-A0A1A2REF6-F1
#
_entry.id   AF-A0A1A2REF6-F1
#
_cell.length_a   1.000
_cell.length_b   1.000
_cell.length_c   1.000
_cell.angle_alpha   90.00
_cell.angle_beta   90.00
_cell.angle_gamma   90.00
#
_symmetry.space_group_name_H-M   'P 1'
#
loop_
_entity.id
_entity.type
_entity.pdbx_description
1 polymer ?
#
loop_
_entity_poly.entity_id
_entity_poly.type
_entity_poly.pdbx_seq_one_letter_code
_entity_poly.pdbx_strand_id
1 'polypeptide(L)'
;MITLDRLVNVLGGYGVRLRWSSVPRSTELRSVVIHEPASDRVAVGDVLLAIGAGSLGEAVQWAASARAVVVLVRAGEEPIAFDEDAEIGAVMVVDPTLTWSEVSTVVYGLVLEGRETESGRGPTDLFALADSLADAVGSPVVIHDGRLRVLAYSKLQQHADPARVQTILARQTPEQLRAVFDARGVFAHLGVSDEPLFVPEDSEHGLIGRMVVAVRSGGELIGSVWVACSAPLDEAARTALADSAHTVALHLLRSRASADLERQVESELVMRLLEGTADAAMVASRLGLPHDGLRVIALQAFIGDERDAALLMAFERATAGFGWSRPGRSALAANIVYTLLPGGQAASARRWVTGLRAALPEQVTMLAGVSGAAEVTDLAAARREAEECLALHEMSPEATPPVYDESWADILLQRLRTAARSGRSPSRGPVVELGRHDRAHGTDYVATLRAWLEAQGDPTEAGERLGVHENTVRYRLRKMAEITNLPLDDARKRLAMMIELAAIDTD
;
A
#
# COMPACT_ATOMS: atom_id res chain seq x y z
N MET A 1 22.28 -5.56 -3.82
CA MET A 1 23.08 -4.34 -4.00
C MET A 1 22.10 -3.18 -4.06
N ILE A 2 22.36 -2.06 -3.37
CA ILE A 2 21.42 -0.94 -3.31
C ILE A 2 21.85 0.19 -4.25
N THR A 3 20.90 0.92 -4.83
CA THR A 3 21.17 2.12 -5.65
C THR A 3 20.99 3.41 -4.85
N LEU A 4 21.58 4.51 -5.31
CA LEU A 4 21.37 5.84 -4.75
C LEU A 4 19.88 6.22 -4.73
N ASP A 5 19.12 5.92 -5.79
CA ASP A 5 17.67 6.16 -5.84
C ASP A 5 16.96 5.51 -4.66
N ARG A 6 17.34 4.27 -4.36
CA ARG A 6 16.74 3.48 -3.30
C ARG A 6 17.11 4.01 -1.92
N LEU A 7 18.37 4.42 -1.72
CA LEU A 7 18.80 5.08 -0.50
C LEU A 7 18.03 6.39 -0.27
N VAL A 8 17.84 7.20 -1.34
CA VAL A 8 17.11 8.47 -1.30
C VAL A 8 15.64 8.28 -0.97
N ASN A 9 14.97 7.33 -1.63
CA ASN A 9 13.54 7.11 -1.43
C ASN A 9 13.23 6.58 -0.03
N VAL A 10 14.02 5.62 0.47
CA VAL A 10 13.80 5.07 1.82
C VAL A 10 14.11 6.12 2.89
N LEU A 11 15.30 6.74 2.85
CA LEU A 11 15.67 7.74 3.86
C LEU A 11 14.83 9.02 3.78
N GLY A 12 14.26 9.33 2.62
CA GLY A 12 13.28 10.39 2.41
C GLY A 12 12.07 10.28 3.35
N GLY A 13 11.58 9.05 3.58
CA GLY A 13 10.49 8.77 4.51
C GLY A 13 10.84 9.02 5.97
N TYR A 14 12.13 9.00 6.31
CA TYR A 14 12.64 9.23 7.67
C TYR A 14 13.12 10.68 7.90
N GLY A 15 12.92 11.58 6.93
CA GLY A 15 13.31 12.99 7.05
C GLY A 15 14.69 13.33 6.47
N VAL A 16 15.38 12.39 5.82
CA VAL A 16 16.64 12.67 5.13
C VAL A 16 16.35 13.14 3.70
N ARG A 17 16.87 14.31 3.31
CA ARG A 17 16.59 14.89 1.99
C ARG A 17 17.83 14.91 1.11
N LEU A 18 17.72 14.39 -0.11
CA LEU A 18 18.74 14.63 -1.14
C LEU A 18 18.76 16.12 -1.47
N ARG A 19 19.90 16.78 -1.28
CA ARG A 19 20.08 18.20 -1.62
C ARG A 19 20.78 18.41 -2.94
N TRP A 20 21.71 17.53 -3.27
CA TRP A 20 22.51 17.63 -4.49
C TRP A 20 23.02 16.26 -4.92
N SER A 21 23.18 16.06 -6.23
CA SER A 21 23.72 14.84 -6.83
C SER A 21 24.34 15.16 -8.18
N SER A 22 25.62 14.81 -8.37
CA SER A 22 26.32 14.80 -9.66
C SER A 22 26.32 13.41 -10.32
N VAL A 23 26.02 12.35 -9.54
CA VAL A 23 25.94 10.97 -10.05
C VAL A 23 24.51 10.56 -10.42
N PRO A 24 24.33 9.61 -11.35
CA PRO A 24 23.02 9.05 -11.66
C PRO A 24 22.38 8.40 -10.43
N ARG A 25 21.05 8.48 -10.31
CA ARG A 25 20.33 7.78 -9.24
C ARG A 25 20.47 6.24 -9.30
N SER A 26 20.87 5.68 -10.44
CA SER A 26 21.19 4.26 -10.59
C SER A 26 22.54 3.84 -9.99
N THR A 27 23.32 4.78 -9.43
CA THR A 27 24.65 4.49 -8.86
C THR A 27 24.55 3.47 -7.74
N GLU A 28 25.35 2.41 -7.81
CA GLU A 28 25.34 1.31 -6.85
C GLU A 28 26.18 1.65 -5.61
N LEU A 29 25.65 1.30 -4.44
CA LEU A 29 26.26 1.50 -3.13
C LEU A 29 26.36 0.14 -2.44
N ARG A 30 27.52 -0.13 -1.84
CA ARG A 30 27.93 -1.47 -1.38
C ARG A 30 28.56 -1.44 0.01
N SER A 31 28.97 -0.28 0.49
CA SER A 31 29.65 -0.12 1.77
C SER A 31 29.29 1.21 2.43
N VAL A 32 29.34 1.19 3.77
CA VAL A 32 29.05 2.34 4.62
C VAL A 32 30.25 2.56 5.52
N VAL A 33 30.63 3.82 5.68
CA VAL A 33 31.74 4.24 6.51
C VAL A 33 31.30 5.38 7.42
N ILE A 34 31.83 5.40 8.64
CA ILE A 34 31.72 6.50 9.60
C ILE A 34 33.10 7.14 9.68
N HIS A 35 33.17 8.48 9.73
CA HIS A 35 34.43 9.18 9.94
C HIS A 35 34.95 8.94 11.37
N GLU A 36 36.18 8.44 11.52
CA GLU A 36 36.86 8.26 12.80
C GLU A 36 38.03 9.25 12.94
N PRO A 37 37.93 10.29 13.78
CA PRO A 37 38.95 11.35 13.85
C PRO A 37 40.28 10.92 14.50
N ALA A 38 40.34 9.75 15.14
CA ALA A 38 41.51 9.29 15.91
C ALA A 38 42.30 8.14 15.25
N SER A 39 41.99 7.78 14.01
CA SER A 39 42.55 6.61 13.32
C SER A 39 43.40 7.01 12.12
N ASP A 40 44.67 6.59 12.08
CA ASP A 40 45.55 6.73 10.89
C ASP A 40 45.10 5.84 9.70
N ARG A 41 44.01 5.09 9.85
CA ARG A 41 43.44 4.25 8.78
C ARG A 41 42.38 5.02 8.01
N VAL A 42 42.64 5.26 6.73
CA VAL A 42 41.63 5.77 5.79
C VAL A 42 40.59 4.66 5.55
N ALA A 43 39.43 4.78 6.22
CA ALA A 43 38.30 3.92 5.96
C ALA A 43 37.65 4.31 4.63
N VAL A 44 37.48 3.34 3.72
CA VAL A 44 36.91 3.56 2.38
C VAL A 44 35.51 2.97 2.33
N GLY A 45 34.55 3.71 1.81
CA GLY A 45 33.18 3.22 1.63
C GLY A 45 32.36 4.08 0.67
N ASP A 46 31.26 3.53 0.14
CA ASP A 46 30.44 4.23 -0.86
C ASP A 46 29.52 5.29 -0.24
N VAL A 47 29.12 5.10 1.03
CA VAL A 47 28.28 6.02 1.80
C VAL A 47 29.00 6.44 3.09
N LEU A 48 29.29 7.74 3.23
CA LEU A 48 29.85 8.31 4.45
C LEU A 48 28.75 8.88 5.36
N LEU A 49 28.75 8.48 6.63
CA LEU A 49 28.05 9.17 7.71
C LEU A 49 29.00 10.20 8.33
N ALA A 50 28.80 11.48 8.02
CA ALA A 50 29.67 12.58 8.51
C ALA A 50 29.28 13.00 9.94
N ILE A 51 29.39 12.07 10.87
CA ILE A 51 29.08 12.28 12.29
C ILE A 51 30.09 13.27 12.88
N GLY A 52 29.61 14.38 13.43
CA GLY A 52 30.44 15.38 14.07
C GLY A 52 31.09 16.40 13.12
N ALA A 53 30.76 16.40 11.82
CA ALA A 53 31.18 17.46 10.91
C ALA A 53 30.56 18.80 11.33
N GLY A 54 31.40 19.81 11.50
CA GLY A 54 31.01 21.18 11.85
C GLY A 54 30.55 22.01 10.64
N SER A 55 30.84 21.55 9.42
CA SER A 55 30.39 22.20 8.18
C SER A 55 30.20 21.19 7.05
N LEU A 56 29.48 21.60 6.00
CA LEU A 56 29.38 20.79 4.78
C LEU A 56 30.74 20.61 4.11
N GLY A 57 31.57 21.66 4.04
CA GLY A 57 32.90 21.57 3.42
C GLY A 57 33.78 20.52 4.09
N GLU A 58 33.71 20.43 5.43
CA GLU A 58 34.41 19.39 6.20
C GLU A 58 33.87 17.99 5.90
N ALA A 59 32.54 17.81 5.91
CA ALA A 59 31.93 16.53 5.55
C ALA A 59 32.28 16.10 4.12
N VAL A 60 32.36 17.07 3.20
CA VAL A 60 32.74 16.84 1.80
C VAL A 60 34.20 16.36 1.72
N GLN A 61 35.09 17.02 2.45
CA GLN A 61 36.50 16.61 2.51
C GLN A 61 36.66 15.21 3.11
N TRP A 62 35.87 14.86 4.13
CA TRP A 62 35.86 13.51 4.72
C TRP A 62 35.37 12.47 3.72
N ALA A 63 34.33 12.78 2.94
CA ALA A 63 33.80 11.88 1.93
C ALA A 63 34.80 11.67 0.78
N ALA A 64 35.48 12.73 0.31
CA ALA A 64 36.56 12.61 -0.66
C ALA A 64 37.70 11.72 -0.13
N SER A 65 38.09 11.91 1.14
CA SER A 65 39.12 11.09 1.80
C SER A 65 38.70 9.62 1.92
N ALA A 66 37.42 9.36 2.19
CA ALA A 66 36.82 8.03 2.28
C ALA A 66 36.45 7.43 0.91
N ARG A 67 36.66 8.17 -0.19
CA ARG A 67 36.17 7.85 -1.56
C ARG A 67 34.67 7.53 -1.60
N ALA A 68 33.91 8.19 -0.74
CA ALA A 68 32.47 8.04 -0.65
C ALA A 68 31.79 8.80 -1.78
N VAL A 69 30.84 8.12 -2.42
CA VAL A 69 30.00 8.68 -3.46
C VAL A 69 28.85 9.46 -2.83
N VAL A 70 28.37 9.03 -1.67
CA VAL A 70 27.27 9.68 -0.94
C VAL A 70 27.76 10.13 0.42
N VAL A 71 27.41 11.35 0.82
CA VAL A 71 27.63 11.84 2.19
C VAL A 71 26.31 12.22 2.85
N LEU A 72 26.10 11.70 4.06
CA LEU A 72 25.02 12.12 4.94
C LEU A 72 25.57 13.14 5.93
N VAL A 73 24.92 14.30 6.01
CA VAL A 73 25.29 15.41 6.89
C VAL A 73 24.07 15.91 7.64
N ARG A 74 24.25 16.53 8.82
CA ARG A 74 23.15 17.18 9.53
C ARG A 74 22.93 18.59 8.96
N ALA A 75 21.68 19.07 8.94
CA ALA A 75 21.38 20.44 8.52
C ALA A 75 22.09 21.44 9.46
N GLY A 76 22.88 22.35 8.89
CA GLY A 76 23.44 23.52 9.58
C GLY A 76 22.62 24.79 9.33
N GLU A 77 22.92 25.87 10.05
CA GLU A 77 22.23 27.17 9.93
C GLU A 77 22.61 27.96 8.65
N GLU A 78 23.73 27.63 8.01
CA GLU A 78 24.18 28.33 6.80
C GLU A 78 23.49 27.79 5.52
N PRO A 79 23.12 28.68 4.58
CA PRO A 79 22.65 28.26 3.25
C PRO A 79 23.74 27.47 2.55
N ILE A 80 23.43 26.23 2.19
CA ILE A 80 24.35 25.39 1.44
C ILE A 80 24.47 25.94 0.00
N ALA A 81 25.56 26.66 -0.28
CA ALA A 81 25.96 26.99 -1.64
C ALA A 81 26.88 25.87 -2.16
N PHE A 82 26.50 25.24 -3.28
CA PHE A 82 27.29 24.18 -3.90
C PHE A 82 28.17 24.75 -5.00
N ASP A 83 29.46 24.46 -4.96
CA ASP A 83 30.38 24.70 -6.05
C ASP A 83 30.35 23.47 -6.99
N GLU A 84 30.25 23.68 -8.31
CA GLU A 84 30.11 22.58 -9.29
C GLU A 84 31.36 21.66 -9.34
N ASP A 85 32.48 22.08 -8.74
CA ASP A 85 33.76 21.38 -8.69
C ASP A 85 33.94 20.43 -7.48
N ALA A 86 32.91 20.20 -6.67
CA ALA A 86 33.03 19.30 -5.51
C ALA A 86 33.18 17.81 -5.93
N GLU A 87 34.24 17.13 -5.49
CA GLU A 87 34.58 15.72 -5.78
C GLU A 87 33.63 14.67 -5.13
N ILE A 88 32.35 14.98 -4.92
CA ILE A 88 31.36 14.06 -4.33
C ILE A 88 30.24 13.76 -5.31
N GLY A 89 29.68 12.55 -5.18
CA GLY A 89 28.56 12.12 -6.01
C GLY A 89 27.20 12.64 -5.55
N ALA A 90 26.88 12.60 -4.26
CA ALA A 90 25.60 13.04 -3.71
C ALA A 90 25.69 13.49 -2.25
N VAL A 91 24.89 14.50 -1.90
CA VAL A 91 24.78 15.04 -0.53
C VAL A 91 23.34 14.88 -0.04
N MET A 92 23.19 14.18 1.07
CA MET A 92 21.93 13.95 1.76
C MET A 92 21.94 14.63 3.13
N VAL A 93 20.91 15.40 3.43
CA VAL A 93 20.77 16.16 4.67
C VAL A 93 19.80 15.45 5.61
N VAL A 94 20.31 15.06 6.77
CA VAL A 94 19.58 14.42 7.86
C VAL A 94 18.83 15.47 8.67
N ASP A 95 17.55 15.21 8.93
CA ASP A 95 16.73 16.02 9.81
C ASP A 95 17.33 16.09 11.24
N PRO A 96 17.40 17.27 11.87
CA PRO A 96 17.95 17.41 13.21
C PRO A 96 17.19 16.61 14.29
N THR A 97 15.94 16.22 14.05
CA THR A 97 15.16 15.38 14.98
C THR A 97 15.59 13.91 15.01
N LEU A 98 16.34 13.44 14.00
CA LEU A 98 16.88 12.07 13.97
C LEU A 98 18.20 11.97 14.72
N THR A 99 18.43 10.86 15.40
CA THR A 99 19.74 10.51 15.98
C THR A 99 20.65 9.87 14.93
N TRP A 100 21.97 10.00 15.11
CA TRP A 100 22.92 9.34 14.20
C TRP A 100 22.85 7.82 14.27
N SER A 101 22.47 7.25 15.41
CA SER A 101 22.27 5.81 15.60
C SER A 101 21.12 5.26 14.74
N GLU A 102 20.02 6.02 14.61
CA GLU A 102 18.89 5.64 13.74
C GLU A 102 19.29 5.68 12.26
N VAL A 103 19.93 6.79 11.86
CA VAL A 103 20.41 6.96 10.48
C VAL A 103 21.42 5.87 10.12
N SER A 104 22.38 5.58 11.00
CA SER A 104 23.37 4.55 10.75
C SER A 104 22.70 3.19 10.61
N THR A 105 21.76 2.84 11.49
CA THR A 105 21.08 1.54 11.45
C THR A 105 20.34 1.32 10.13
N VAL A 106 19.60 2.31 9.66
CA VAL A 106 18.88 2.23 8.39
C VAL A 106 19.86 2.15 7.22
N VAL A 107 20.90 2.99 7.19
CA VAL A 107 21.91 3.00 6.11
C VAL A 107 22.69 1.68 6.06
N TYR A 108 23.12 1.15 7.21
CA TYR A 108 23.81 -0.13 7.31
C TYR A 108 22.91 -1.29 6.88
N GLY A 109 21.64 -1.32 7.30
CA GLY A 109 20.67 -2.33 6.85
C GLY A 109 20.46 -2.27 5.33
N LEU A 110 20.24 -1.08 4.79
CA LEU A 110 20.01 -0.86 3.36
C LEU A 110 21.22 -1.23 2.48
N VAL A 111 22.42 -0.81 2.88
CA VAL A 111 23.64 -0.93 2.06
C VAL A 111 24.37 -2.26 2.26
N LEU A 112 24.41 -2.79 3.49
CA LEU A 112 25.08 -4.07 3.77
C LEU A 112 24.14 -5.27 3.68
N GLU A 113 22.90 -5.18 4.20
CA GLU A 113 21.96 -6.32 4.22
C GLU A 113 21.16 -6.48 2.91
N GLY A 114 21.16 -5.46 2.03
CA GLY A 114 20.62 -5.57 0.64
C GLY A 114 21.34 -6.59 -0.26
N ARG A 115 22.19 -7.45 0.31
CA ARG A 115 22.84 -8.62 -0.32
C ARG A 115 22.29 -9.96 0.18
N GLU A 116 21.59 -10.02 1.31
CA GLU A 116 21.11 -11.30 1.85
C GLU A 116 19.63 -11.56 1.52
N THR A 117 19.37 -12.11 0.33
CA THR A 117 18.15 -12.88 0.09
C THR A 117 18.44 -14.07 -0.83
N GLU A 118 19.06 -15.11 -0.28
CA GLU A 118 18.92 -16.49 -0.79
C GLU A 118 18.72 -17.53 0.33
N SER A 119 18.72 -17.16 1.62
CA SER A 119 18.61 -18.18 2.69
C SER A 119 17.88 -17.76 3.97
N GLY A 120 17.17 -16.62 3.99
CA GLY A 120 16.20 -16.31 5.06
C GLY A 120 16.68 -16.60 6.49
N ARG A 121 17.92 -16.22 6.84
CA ARG A 121 18.27 -16.14 8.26
C ARG A 121 17.58 -14.89 8.80
N GLY A 122 16.50 -15.17 9.55
CA GLY A 122 15.44 -14.24 9.92
C GLY A 122 15.87 -13.07 10.82
N PRO A 123 14.88 -12.37 11.41
CA PRO A 123 15.13 -11.18 12.21
C PRO A 123 16.13 -11.48 13.31
N THR A 124 17.01 -10.51 13.60
CA THR A 124 17.64 -10.37 14.92
C THR A 124 16.65 -10.74 16.00
N ASP A 125 17.03 -11.70 16.83
CA ASP A 125 16.11 -12.45 17.66
C ASP A 125 15.51 -11.56 18.77
N LEU A 126 14.35 -10.95 18.49
CA LEU A 126 13.56 -10.22 19.49
C LEU A 126 13.21 -11.11 20.69
N PHE A 127 13.16 -12.44 20.52
CA PHE A 127 12.98 -13.37 21.65
C PHE A 127 14.25 -13.45 22.51
N ALA A 128 15.45 -13.45 21.91
CA ALA A 128 16.70 -13.38 22.67
C ALA A 128 16.85 -12.07 23.45
N LEU A 129 16.39 -10.94 22.88
CA LEU A 129 16.35 -9.66 23.59
C LEU A 129 15.33 -9.67 24.73
N ALA A 130 14.14 -10.21 24.49
CA ALA A 130 13.13 -10.37 25.53
C ALA A 130 13.63 -11.27 26.67
N ASP A 131 14.35 -12.36 26.34
CA ASP A 131 14.99 -13.25 27.32
C ASP A 131 16.08 -12.50 28.11
N SER A 132 16.97 -11.77 27.44
CA SER A 132 18.06 -11.02 28.09
C SER A 132 17.54 -9.93 29.04
N LEU A 133 16.49 -9.21 28.62
CA LEU A 133 15.85 -8.21 29.48
C LEU A 133 15.10 -8.87 30.65
N ALA A 134 14.44 -10.00 30.42
CA ALA A 134 13.76 -10.74 31.49
C ALA A 134 14.75 -11.24 32.54
N ASP A 135 15.96 -11.66 32.12
CA ASP A 135 17.05 -12.05 33.02
C ASP A 135 17.60 -10.84 33.80
N ALA A 136 17.73 -9.68 33.16
CA ALA A 136 18.22 -8.46 33.80
C ALA A 136 17.24 -7.88 34.83
N VAL A 137 15.93 -7.92 34.54
CA VAL A 137 14.87 -7.38 35.40
C VAL A 137 14.29 -8.43 36.35
N GLY A 138 14.55 -9.72 36.11
CA GLY A 138 14.02 -10.84 36.88
C GLY A 138 12.52 -11.06 36.70
N SER A 139 11.91 -10.56 35.61
CA SER A 139 10.46 -10.58 35.39
C SER A 139 10.10 -10.83 33.92
N PRO A 140 8.95 -11.46 33.61
CA PRO A 140 8.57 -11.77 32.24
C PRO A 140 8.39 -10.53 31.37
N VAL A 141 8.90 -10.60 30.14
CA VAL A 141 8.88 -9.51 29.16
C VAL A 141 7.99 -9.88 27.98
N VAL A 142 7.25 -8.89 27.46
CA VAL A 142 6.56 -8.96 26.17
C VAL A 142 6.89 -7.69 25.37
N ILE A 143 7.23 -7.87 24.10
CA ILE A 143 7.52 -6.78 23.15
C ILE A 143 6.35 -6.70 22.17
N HIS A 144 5.82 -5.50 21.98
CA HIS A 144 4.70 -5.22 21.10
C HIS A 144 5.06 -4.24 19.98
N ASP A 145 4.36 -4.34 18.84
CA ASP A 145 4.31 -3.27 17.83
C ASP A 145 3.40 -2.10 18.27
N GLY A 146 3.37 -1.03 17.48
CA GLY A 146 2.51 0.13 17.73
C GLY A 146 0.99 -0.16 17.74
N ARG A 147 0.55 -1.34 17.30
CA ARG A 147 -0.85 -1.81 17.33
C ARG A 147 -1.09 -2.86 18.43
N LEU A 148 -0.16 -3.00 19.36
CA LEU A 148 -0.17 -3.98 20.45
C LEU A 148 -0.20 -5.44 20.01
N ARG A 149 0.32 -5.74 18.82
CA ARG A 149 0.57 -7.13 18.40
C ARG A 149 1.86 -7.62 19.03
N VAL A 150 1.85 -8.87 19.49
CA VAL A 150 3.02 -9.47 20.13
C VAL A 150 4.08 -9.77 19.07
N LEU A 151 5.25 -9.16 19.21
CA LEU A 151 6.41 -9.40 18.36
C LEU A 151 7.33 -10.47 18.97
N ALA A 152 7.52 -10.41 20.29
CA ALA A 152 8.31 -11.39 21.04
C ALA A 152 7.88 -11.43 22.51
N TYR A 153 8.27 -12.51 23.20
CA TYR A 153 8.06 -12.69 24.63
C TYR A 153 9.18 -13.52 25.24
N SER A 154 9.49 -13.30 26.51
CA SER A 154 10.52 -14.05 27.22
C SER A 154 10.05 -15.46 27.60
N LYS A 155 10.99 -16.38 27.76
CA LYS A 155 10.77 -17.76 28.24
C LYS A 155 10.42 -17.82 29.73
N LEU A 156 10.77 -16.79 30.50
CA LEU A 156 10.52 -16.74 31.94
C LEU A 156 9.01 -16.86 32.24
N GLN A 157 8.64 -17.84 33.08
CA GLN A 157 7.25 -18.12 33.46
C GLN A 157 6.92 -17.74 34.90
N GLN A 158 7.92 -17.35 35.70
CA GLN A 158 7.68 -16.86 37.06
C GLN A 158 6.83 -15.57 36.98
N HIS A 159 5.78 -15.45 37.79
CA HIS A 159 4.84 -14.32 37.75
C HIS A 159 4.04 -14.19 36.43
N ALA A 160 3.85 -15.28 35.67
CA ALA A 160 2.98 -15.24 34.49
C ALA A 160 1.50 -15.08 34.88
N ASP A 161 0.86 -13.99 34.42
CA ASP A 161 -0.55 -13.70 34.67
C ASP A 161 -1.47 -14.19 33.53
N PRO A 162 -2.77 -14.44 33.79
CA PRO A 162 -3.73 -14.83 32.76
C PRO A 162 -3.79 -13.85 31.58
N ALA A 163 -3.67 -12.54 31.84
CA ALA A 163 -3.66 -11.51 30.81
C ALA A 163 -2.52 -11.69 29.79
N ARG A 164 -1.31 -12.03 30.25
CA ARG A 164 -0.14 -12.33 29.41
C ARG A 164 -0.37 -13.59 28.58
N VAL A 165 -0.89 -14.66 29.19
CA VAL A 165 -1.17 -15.92 28.47
C VAL A 165 -2.14 -15.67 27.32
N GLN A 166 -3.24 -14.95 27.57
CA GLN A 166 -4.21 -14.59 26.53
C GLN A 166 -3.58 -13.73 25.44
N THR A 167 -2.78 -12.72 25.82
CA THR A 167 -2.10 -11.82 24.88
C THR A 167 -1.14 -12.58 23.96
N ILE A 168 -0.35 -13.52 24.49
CA ILE A 168 0.59 -14.33 23.70
C ILE A 168 -0.17 -15.29 22.78
N LEU A 169 -1.20 -15.99 23.27
CA LEU A 169 -1.98 -16.94 22.48
C LEU A 169 -2.74 -16.25 21.35
N ALA A 170 -3.33 -15.08 21.61
CA ALA A 170 -4.02 -14.27 20.60
C ALA A 170 -3.04 -13.53 19.67
N ARG A 171 -1.73 -13.50 20.00
CA ARG A 171 -0.69 -12.68 19.35
C ARG A 171 -1.01 -11.20 19.30
N GLN A 172 -1.91 -10.74 20.18
CA GLN A 172 -2.37 -9.36 20.27
C GLN A 172 -2.98 -9.13 21.65
N THR A 173 -2.85 -7.92 22.18
CA THR A 173 -3.52 -7.52 23.42
C THR A 173 -5.05 -7.57 23.24
N PRO A 174 -5.80 -8.31 24.09
CA PRO A 174 -7.26 -8.38 24.02
C PRO A 174 -7.92 -7.00 24.13
N GLU A 175 -9.06 -6.82 23.46
CA GLU A 175 -9.74 -5.52 23.39
C GLU A 175 -10.14 -4.99 24.78
N GLN A 176 -10.59 -5.87 25.68
CA GLN A 176 -10.93 -5.49 27.06
C GLN A 176 -9.71 -4.94 27.81
N LEU A 177 -8.56 -5.60 27.66
CA LEU A 177 -7.32 -5.16 28.30
C LEU A 177 -6.78 -3.86 27.68
N ARG A 178 -6.96 -3.69 26.37
CA ARG A 178 -6.65 -2.43 25.67
C ARG A 178 -7.49 -1.27 26.23
N ALA A 179 -8.78 -1.48 26.45
CA ALA A 179 -9.66 -0.47 27.05
C ALA A 179 -9.22 -0.10 28.49
N VAL A 180 -8.77 -1.08 29.28
CA VAL A 180 -8.20 -0.82 30.63
C VAL A 180 -6.94 0.04 30.54
N PHE A 181 -6.01 -0.26 29.62
CA PHE A 181 -4.80 0.55 29.44
C PHE A 181 -5.11 1.97 28.96
N ASP A 182 -6.08 2.12 28.08
CA ASP A 182 -6.54 3.43 27.60
C ASP A 182 -7.13 4.27 28.73
N ALA A 183 -8.06 3.68 29.51
CA ALA A 183 -8.69 4.33 30.65
C ALA A 183 -7.69 4.76 31.74
N ARG A 184 -6.56 4.04 31.86
CA ARG A 184 -5.46 4.35 32.78
C ARG A 184 -4.43 5.32 32.19
N GLY A 185 -4.67 5.85 30.99
CA GLY A 185 -3.82 6.84 30.34
C GLY A 185 -2.49 6.28 29.81
N VAL A 186 -2.36 4.95 29.68
CA VAL A 186 -1.10 4.32 29.27
C VAL A 186 -0.70 4.77 27.87
N PHE A 187 -1.62 4.79 26.90
CA PHE A 187 -1.31 5.19 25.53
C PHE A 187 -0.99 6.69 25.43
N ALA A 188 -1.66 7.53 26.21
CA ALA A 188 -1.35 8.95 26.30
C ALA A 188 0.08 9.16 26.83
N HIS A 189 0.47 8.44 27.89
CA HIS A 189 1.82 8.46 28.45
C HIS A 189 2.86 7.98 27.44
N LEU A 190 2.65 6.80 26.86
CA LEU A 190 3.55 6.24 25.84
C LEU A 190 3.63 7.13 24.60
N GLY A 191 2.65 8.00 24.34
CA GLY A 191 2.66 8.95 23.24
C GLY A 191 3.67 10.09 23.41
N VAL A 192 3.99 10.48 24.65
CA VAL A 192 4.72 11.73 24.96
C VAL A 192 5.93 11.55 25.88
N SER A 193 6.15 10.38 26.45
CA SER A 193 7.21 10.12 27.45
C SER A 193 7.98 8.84 27.17
N ASP A 194 9.29 8.89 27.43
CA ASP A 194 10.20 7.74 27.40
C ASP A 194 10.36 7.07 28.79
N GLU A 195 9.79 7.68 29.83
CA GLU A 195 9.87 7.15 31.19
C GLU A 195 9.00 5.90 31.38
N PRO A 196 9.50 4.83 32.02
CA PRO A 196 8.69 3.66 32.32
C PRO A 196 7.49 3.99 33.24
N LEU A 197 6.29 3.57 32.84
CA LEU A 197 5.05 3.72 33.59
C LEU A 197 4.66 2.42 34.28
N PHE A 198 4.31 2.49 35.57
CA PHE A 198 3.74 1.35 36.27
C PHE A 198 2.21 1.33 36.11
N VAL A 199 1.69 0.20 35.67
CA VAL A 199 0.26 -0.10 35.59
C VAL A 199 -0.10 -1.03 36.76
N PRO A 200 -0.96 -0.60 37.69
CA PRO A 200 -1.37 -1.42 38.83
C PRO A 200 -2.09 -2.71 38.42
N GLU A 201 -2.32 -3.60 39.39
CA GLU A 201 -3.12 -4.81 39.17
C GLU A 201 -4.55 -4.52 38.69
N ASP A 202 -5.14 -5.51 38.03
CA ASP A 202 -6.54 -5.55 37.63
C ASP A 202 -7.03 -7.00 37.72
N SER A 203 -7.54 -7.38 38.89
CA SER A 203 -7.98 -8.75 39.17
C SER A 203 -9.13 -9.20 38.28
N GLU A 204 -9.98 -8.27 37.81
CA GLU A 204 -11.10 -8.57 36.90
C GLU A 204 -10.60 -9.09 35.55
N HIS A 205 -9.48 -8.53 35.07
CA HIS A 205 -8.87 -8.88 33.78
C HIS A 205 -7.65 -9.79 33.92
N GLY A 206 -7.38 -10.32 35.12
CA GLY A 206 -6.27 -11.24 35.38
C GLY A 206 -4.89 -10.60 35.19
N LEU A 207 -4.76 -9.31 35.50
CA LEU A 207 -3.54 -8.51 35.45
C LEU A 207 -2.93 -8.39 36.85
N ILE A 208 -1.70 -8.82 37.06
CA ILE A 208 -1.03 -8.70 38.39
C ILE A 208 -0.32 -7.36 38.61
N GLY A 209 -0.30 -6.52 37.58
CA GLY A 209 0.52 -5.31 37.49
C GLY A 209 1.65 -5.48 36.47
N ARG A 210 2.07 -4.38 35.85
CA ARG A 210 3.18 -4.38 34.88
C ARG A 210 3.79 -3.01 34.69
N MET A 211 5.09 -2.98 34.41
CA MET A 211 5.77 -1.80 33.94
C MET A 211 5.76 -1.78 32.42
N VAL A 212 5.62 -0.59 31.82
CA VAL A 212 5.64 -0.42 30.36
C VAL A 212 6.52 0.76 30.00
N VAL A 213 7.27 0.62 28.91
CA VAL A 213 8.08 1.69 28.33
C VAL A 213 7.81 1.81 26.84
N ALA A 214 7.86 3.04 26.33
CA ALA A 214 7.69 3.31 24.91
C ALA A 214 8.92 2.84 24.13
N VAL A 215 8.69 2.17 23.01
CA VAL A 215 9.74 1.94 22.01
C VAL A 215 9.54 2.98 20.93
N ARG A 216 10.46 3.94 20.85
CA ARG A 216 10.34 5.09 19.96
C ARG A 216 11.49 5.19 18.97
N SER A 217 11.20 5.85 17.85
CA SER A 217 12.21 6.42 16.97
C SER A 217 11.87 7.89 16.75
N GLY A 218 12.76 8.79 17.17
CA GLY A 218 12.46 10.22 17.28
C GLY A 218 11.12 10.49 17.98
N GLY A 219 10.21 11.18 17.29
CA GLY A 219 8.87 11.48 17.78
C GLY A 219 7.82 10.39 17.58
N GLU A 220 8.13 9.26 16.93
CA GLU A 220 7.16 8.21 16.58
C GLU A 220 7.20 7.03 17.57
N LEU A 221 6.02 6.63 18.06
CA LEU A 221 5.87 5.41 18.86
C LEU A 221 5.77 4.19 17.92
N ILE A 222 6.84 3.40 17.85
CA ILE A 222 6.91 2.22 16.97
C ILE A 222 6.55 0.91 17.68
N GLY A 223 6.55 0.90 19.01
CA GLY A 223 6.19 -0.26 19.82
C GLY A 223 6.20 0.01 21.31
N SER A 224 6.17 -1.05 22.11
CA SER A 224 6.28 -0.96 23.57
C SER A 224 6.87 -2.23 24.17
N VAL A 225 7.60 -2.09 25.28
CA VAL A 225 8.11 -3.23 26.08
C VAL A 225 7.36 -3.27 27.40
N TRP A 226 6.86 -4.45 27.75
CA TRP A 226 6.04 -4.68 28.94
C TRP A 226 6.71 -5.71 29.83
N VAL A 227 6.79 -5.41 31.12
CA VAL A 227 7.37 -6.27 32.15
C VAL A 227 6.30 -6.58 33.18
N ALA A 228 5.97 -7.85 33.40
CA ALA A 228 5.01 -8.24 34.44
C ALA A 228 5.62 -8.05 35.83
N CYS A 229 5.01 -7.21 36.68
CA CYS A 229 5.50 -6.93 38.02
C CYS A 229 4.37 -6.44 38.94
N SER A 230 4.32 -6.92 40.19
CA SER A 230 3.27 -6.54 41.16
C SER A 230 3.50 -5.19 41.85
N ALA A 231 4.71 -4.64 41.71
CA ALA A 231 5.09 -3.33 42.22
C ALA A 231 6.00 -2.63 41.19
N PRO A 232 6.18 -1.30 41.28
CA PRO A 232 7.14 -0.58 40.45
C PRO A 232 8.53 -1.20 40.53
N LEU A 233 9.21 -1.32 39.39
CA LEU A 233 10.59 -1.78 39.32
C LEU A 233 11.53 -0.86 40.11
N ASP A 234 12.62 -1.42 40.64
CA ASP A 234 13.68 -0.62 41.24
C ASP A 234 14.45 0.20 40.20
N GLU A 235 15.30 1.11 40.65
CA GLU A 235 16.01 2.03 39.76
C GLU A 235 16.85 1.30 38.69
N ALA A 236 17.58 0.26 39.10
CA ALA A 236 18.45 -0.48 38.18
C ALA A 236 17.63 -1.21 37.10
N ALA A 237 16.52 -1.84 37.47
CA ALA A 237 15.61 -2.51 36.54
C ALA A 237 14.86 -1.52 35.64
N ARG A 238 14.49 -0.33 36.14
CA ARG A 238 13.90 0.74 35.33
C ARG A 238 14.88 1.26 34.28
N THR A 239 16.13 1.50 34.65
CA THR A 239 17.18 1.88 33.69
C THR A 239 17.40 0.79 32.65
N ALA A 240 17.50 -0.48 33.06
CA ALA A 240 17.65 -1.60 32.15
C ALA A 240 16.48 -1.73 31.15
N LEU A 241 15.25 -1.49 31.61
CA LEU A 241 14.05 -1.47 30.78
C LEU A 241 14.10 -0.30 29.76
N ALA A 242 14.46 0.90 30.19
CA ALA A 242 14.60 2.07 29.30
C ALA A 242 15.70 1.86 28.25
N ASP A 243 16.88 1.39 28.64
CA ASP A 243 17.99 1.09 27.72
C ASP A 243 17.62 -0.01 26.71
N SER A 244 16.90 -1.03 27.17
CA SER A 244 16.42 -2.10 26.30
C SER A 244 15.35 -1.62 25.33
N ALA A 245 14.52 -0.64 25.69
CA ALA A 245 13.57 -0.04 24.77
C ALA A 245 14.26 0.61 23.57
N HIS A 246 15.41 1.27 23.79
CA HIS A 246 16.23 1.80 22.70
C HIS A 246 16.79 0.70 21.80
N THR A 247 17.29 -0.39 22.38
CA THR A 247 17.78 -1.55 21.62
C THR A 247 16.66 -2.18 20.79
N VAL A 248 15.48 -2.39 21.38
CA VAL A 248 14.30 -2.90 20.70
C VAL A 248 13.90 -1.96 19.56
N ALA A 249 13.96 -0.64 19.74
CA ALA A 249 13.65 0.33 18.68
C ALA A 249 14.54 0.12 17.45
N LEU A 250 15.85 -0.06 17.64
CA LEU A 250 16.78 -0.33 16.53
C LEU A 250 16.43 -1.61 15.78
N HIS A 251 16.02 -2.67 16.49
CA HIS A 251 15.59 -3.92 15.86
C HIS A 251 14.28 -3.78 15.09
N LEU A 252 13.31 -3.04 15.63
CA LEU A 252 12.05 -2.77 14.95
C LEU A 252 12.24 -1.91 13.71
N LEU A 253 13.07 -0.86 13.80
CA LEU A 253 13.43 -0.02 12.66
C LEU A 253 14.11 -0.82 11.56
N ARG A 254 15.08 -1.66 11.93
CA ARG A 254 15.77 -2.54 10.97
C ARG A 254 14.80 -3.52 10.31
N SER A 255 13.91 -4.15 11.09
CA SER A 255 12.89 -5.05 10.54
C SER A 255 11.91 -4.32 9.62
N ARG A 256 11.53 -3.08 9.95
CA ARG A 256 10.65 -2.25 9.11
C ARG A 256 11.35 -1.87 7.82
N ALA A 257 12.61 -1.42 7.88
CA ALA A 257 13.41 -1.10 6.70
C ALA A 257 13.58 -2.32 5.78
N SER A 258 13.84 -3.51 6.31
CA SER A 258 13.92 -4.74 5.51
C SER A 258 12.57 -5.13 4.90
N ALA A 259 11.47 -5.02 5.66
CA ALA A 259 10.13 -5.28 5.12
C ALA A 259 9.75 -4.27 4.03
N ASP A 260 10.09 -3.00 4.19
CA ASP A 260 9.89 -1.96 3.18
C ASP A 260 10.72 -2.24 1.92
N LEU A 261 11.95 -2.72 2.10
CA LEU A 261 12.84 -3.15 1.02
C LEU A 261 12.22 -4.31 0.23
N GLU A 262 11.71 -5.34 0.93
CA GLU A 262 11.02 -6.47 0.33
C GLU A 262 9.76 -6.01 -0.43
N ARG A 263 8.94 -5.14 0.18
CA ARG A 263 7.73 -4.58 -0.45
C ARG A 263 8.04 -3.78 -1.71
N GLN A 264 9.15 -3.03 -1.70
CA GLN A 264 9.57 -2.26 -2.86
C GLN A 264 10.02 -3.16 -4.02
N VAL A 265 10.85 -4.19 -3.73
CA VAL A 265 11.26 -5.17 -4.75
C VAL A 265 10.06 -5.94 -5.28
N GLU A 266 9.16 -6.37 -4.41
CA GLU A 266 7.91 -7.00 -4.83
C GLU A 266 7.10 -6.07 -5.74
N SER A 267 6.93 -4.81 -5.35
CA SER A 267 6.16 -3.83 -6.12
C SER A 267 6.76 -3.63 -7.51
N GLU A 268 8.09 -3.48 -7.60
CA GLU A 268 8.78 -3.32 -8.89
C GLU A 268 8.58 -4.55 -9.80
N LEU A 269 8.73 -5.75 -9.26
CA LEU A 269 8.56 -6.99 -10.03
C LEU A 269 7.11 -7.22 -10.45
N VAL A 270 6.15 -6.93 -9.57
CA VAL A 270 4.71 -6.98 -9.89
C VAL A 270 4.38 -5.97 -10.99
N MET A 271 4.88 -4.74 -10.91
CA MET A 271 4.65 -3.73 -11.94
C MET A 271 5.26 -4.14 -13.29
N ARG A 272 6.46 -4.70 -13.31
CA ARG A 272 7.07 -5.28 -14.53
C ARG A 272 6.20 -6.36 -15.18
N LEU A 273 5.58 -7.22 -14.37
CA LEU A 273 4.64 -8.24 -14.89
C LEU A 273 3.39 -7.58 -15.48
N LEU A 274 2.84 -6.59 -14.78
CA LEU A 274 1.62 -5.88 -15.18
C LEU A 274 1.81 -4.94 -16.37
N GLU A 275 3.04 -4.51 -16.66
CA GLU A 275 3.38 -3.72 -17.85
C GLU A 275 3.66 -4.59 -19.07
N GLY A 276 3.92 -5.89 -18.85
CA GLY A 276 4.28 -6.85 -19.88
C GLY A 276 5.77 -6.80 -20.19
N THR A 277 6.50 -7.84 -19.77
CA THR A 277 7.95 -7.97 -19.99
C THR A 277 8.27 -9.28 -20.72
N ALA A 278 9.35 -9.29 -21.53
CA ALA A 278 9.77 -10.46 -22.28
C ALA A 278 10.22 -11.64 -21.40
N ASP A 279 10.62 -11.37 -20.15
CA ASP A 279 11.09 -12.34 -19.17
C ASP A 279 10.07 -12.63 -18.05
N ALA A 280 8.77 -12.49 -18.35
CA ALA A 280 7.71 -12.57 -17.35
C ALA A 280 7.74 -13.87 -16.52
N ALA A 281 8.05 -15.02 -17.14
CA ALA A 281 8.18 -16.29 -16.43
C ALA A 281 9.28 -16.27 -15.34
N MET A 282 10.44 -15.68 -15.64
CA MET A 282 11.55 -15.54 -14.68
C MET A 282 11.15 -14.62 -13.51
N VAL A 283 10.48 -13.51 -13.82
CA VAL A 283 9.99 -12.56 -12.80
C VAL A 283 8.94 -13.21 -11.89
N ALA A 284 7.99 -13.95 -12.47
CA ALA A 284 6.98 -14.69 -11.72
C ALA A 284 7.62 -15.75 -10.78
N SER A 285 8.63 -16.48 -11.26
CA SER A 285 9.37 -17.43 -10.41
C SER A 285 10.08 -16.76 -9.23
N ARG A 286 10.68 -15.57 -9.42
CA ARG A 286 11.28 -14.80 -8.31
C ARG A 286 10.26 -14.37 -7.26
N LEU A 287 9.03 -14.10 -7.68
CA LEU A 287 7.91 -13.79 -6.80
C LEU A 287 7.24 -15.03 -6.19
N GLY A 288 7.62 -16.23 -6.62
CA GLY A 288 6.99 -17.49 -6.22
C GLY A 288 5.55 -17.64 -6.72
N LEU A 289 5.24 -17.01 -7.86
CA LEU A 289 3.93 -17.10 -8.52
C LEU A 289 3.90 -18.27 -9.54
N PRO A 290 2.76 -18.95 -9.71
CA PRO A 290 2.59 -19.92 -10.79
C PRO A 290 2.61 -19.24 -12.17
N HIS A 291 2.77 -20.05 -13.23
CA HIS A 291 2.76 -19.55 -14.61
C HIS A 291 1.36 -19.31 -15.16
N ASP A 292 0.34 -19.96 -14.60
CA ASP A 292 -1.05 -19.92 -15.02
C ASP A 292 -2.00 -19.73 -13.83
N GLY A 293 -3.28 -19.50 -14.14
CA GLY A 293 -4.33 -19.38 -13.14
C GLY A 293 -4.14 -18.17 -12.21
N LEU A 294 -3.52 -17.10 -12.70
CA LEU A 294 -3.39 -15.84 -11.99
C LEU A 294 -4.60 -14.94 -12.26
N ARG A 295 -4.92 -14.07 -11.31
CA ARG A 295 -5.83 -12.95 -11.50
C ARG A 295 -5.18 -11.67 -11.02
N VAL A 296 -5.47 -10.57 -11.71
CA VAL A 296 -5.13 -9.22 -11.29
C VAL A 296 -6.33 -8.63 -10.58
N ILE A 297 -6.10 -8.06 -9.41
CA ILE A 297 -7.09 -7.31 -8.65
C ILE A 297 -6.61 -5.87 -8.60
N ALA A 298 -7.41 -4.92 -9.08
CA ALA A 298 -7.16 -3.49 -8.98
C ALA A 298 -8.04 -2.91 -7.88
N LEU A 299 -7.44 -2.21 -6.92
CA LEU A 299 -8.11 -1.71 -5.72
C LEU A 299 -7.93 -0.20 -5.57
N GLN A 300 -9.00 0.49 -5.20
CA GLN A 300 -8.96 1.85 -4.67
C GLN A 300 -9.56 1.87 -3.27
N ALA A 301 -9.04 2.74 -2.41
CA ALA A 301 -9.58 2.96 -1.08
C ALA A 301 -9.63 4.46 -0.76
N PHE A 302 -10.62 4.87 0.02
CA PHE A 302 -10.80 6.27 0.45
C PHE A 302 -11.51 6.36 1.80
N ILE A 303 -11.22 7.43 2.55
CA ILE A 303 -11.93 7.85 3.76
C ILE A 303 -12.48 9.25 3.49
N GLY A 304 -13.79 9.36 3.24
CA GLY A 304 -14.36 10.61 2.72
C GLY A 304 -13.64 11.02 1.42
N ASP A 305 -13.08 12.23 1.39
CA ASP A 305 -12.32 12.74 0.25
C ASP A 305 -10.82 12.36 0.28
N GLU A 306 -10.32 11.77 1.37
CA GLU A 306 -8.91 11.43 1.55
C GLU A 306 -8.58 10.04 0.99
N ARG A 307 -7.77 9.99 -0.08
CA ARG A 307 -7.40 8.74 -0.78
C ARG A 307 -6.09 8.13 -0.27
N ASP A 308 -5.09 8.97 0.00
CA ASP A 308 -3.71 8.50 0.23
C ASP A 308 -3.60 7.65 1.50
N ALA A 309 -4.18 8.10 2.61
CA ALA A 309 -4.17 7.37 3.88
C ALA A 309 -4.87 6.00 3.76
N ALA A 310 -6.05 5.97 3.15
CA ALA A 310 -6.83 4.76 2.97
C ALA A 310 -6.13 3.75 2.06
N LEU A 311 -5.51 4.24 0.99
CA LEU A 311 -4.76 3.43 0.03
C LEU A 311 -3.51 2.83 0.66
N LEU A 312 -2.79 3.61 1.48
CA LEU A 312 -1.64 3.12 2.23
C LEU A 312 -2.06 2.02 3.21
N MET A 313 -3.18 2.19 3.93
CA MET A 313 -3.72 1.14 4.81
C MET A 313 -4.07 -0.14 4.04
N ALA A 314 -4.70 -0.01 2.86
CA ALA A 314 -5.01 -1.14 2.00
C ALA A 314 -3.74 -1.85 1.51
N PHE A 315 -2.71 -1.10 1.10
CA PHE A 315 -1.43 -1.63 0.65
C PHE A 315 -0.67 -2.33 1.79
N GLU A 316 -0.57 -1.71 2.96
CA GLU A 316 0.00 -2.32 4.17
C GLU A 316 -0.70 -3.62 4.51
N ARG A 317 -2.03 -3.67 4.40
CA ARG A 317 -2.79 -4.86 4.73
C ARG A 317 -2.62 -5.97 3.69
N ALA A 318 -2.59 -5.62 2.40
CA ALA A 318 -2.33 -6.56 1.31
C ALA A 318 -0.91 -7.16 1.37
N THR A 319 0.05 -6.39 1.89
CA THR A 319 1.45 -6.80 2.08
C THR A 319 1.77 -7.33 3.47
N ALA A 320 0.78 -7.42 4.38
CA ALA A 320 0.98 -7.91 5.73
C ALA A 320 1.29 -9.42 5.75
N GLY A 321 2.41 -9.80 6.38
CA GLY A 321 2.86 -11.18 6.55
C GLY A 321 4.11 -11.52 5.74
N PHE A 322 4.72 -12.67 6.02
CA PHE A 322 5.98 -13.07 5.38
C PHE A 322 5.74 -13.61 3.96
N GLY A 323 6.58 -13.22 3.00
CA GLY A 323 6.38 -13.39 1.55
C GLY A 323 5.72 -14.71 1.10
N TRP A 324 6.22 -15.87 1.51
CA TRP A 324 5.68 -17.17 1.07
C TRP A 324 4.35 -17.56 1.72
N SER A 325 4.00 -16.96 2.86
CA SER A 325 2.72 -17.19 3.55
C SER A 325 1.58 -16.36 2.96
N ARG A 326 1.90 -15.34 2.16
CA ARG A 326 0.91 -14.46 1.53
C ARG A 326 0.40 -15.09 0.24
N PRO A 327 -0.93 -15.17 0.05
CA PRO A 327 -1.50 -15.76 -1.15
C PRO A 327 -1.17 -14.95 -2.40
N GLY A 328 -1.08 -13.61 -2.31
CA GLY A 328 -0.81 -12.74 -3.46
C GLY A 328 0.45 -11.89 -3.35
N ARG A 329 0.78 -11.18 -4.43
CA ARG A 329 1.86 -10.18 -4.52
C ARG A 329 1.28 -8.85 -4.94
N SER A 330 1.63 -7.79 -4.24
CA SER A 330 0.96 -6.50 -4.40
C SER A 330 1.93 -5.39 -4.75
N ALA A 331 1.47 -4.46 -5.58
CA ALA A 331 2.16 -3.22 -5.90
C ALA A 331 1.21 -2.04 -5.74
N LEU A 332 1.75 -0.89 -5.38
CA LEU A 332 1.05 0.38 -5.43
C LEU A 332 1.55 1.18 -6.62
N ALA A 333 0.65 1.59 -7.52
CA ALA A 333 0.98 2.50 -8.61
C ALA A 333 -0.11 3.56 -8.77
N ALA A 334 0.33 4.82 -8.79
CA ALA A 334 -0.54 5.98 -8.71
C ALA A 334 -1.53 5.87 -7.53
N ASN A 335 -2.83 5.75 -7.81
CA ASN A 335 -3.89 5.64 -6.82
C ASN A 335 -4.51 4.23 -6.76
N ILE A 336 -3.84 3.21 -7.30
CA ILE A 336 -4.36 1.84 -7.36
C ILE A 336 -3.38 0.86 -6.71
N VAL A 337 -3.89 0.03 -5.80
CA VAL A 337 -3.18 -1.16 -5.34
C VAL A 337 -3.53 -2.31 -6.27
N TYR A 338 -2.53 -2.84 -6.97
CA TYR A 338 -2.66 -4.05 -7.76
C TYR A 338 -2.25 -5.26 -6.94
N THR A 339 -2.98 -6.36 -7.07
CA THR A 339 -2.59 -7.64 -6.48
C THR A 339 -2.66 -8.76 -7.51
N LEU A 340 -1.55 -9.46 -7.69
CA LEU A 340 -1.46 -10.73 -8.41
C LEU A 340 -1.86 -11.85 -7.45
N LEU A 341 -2.98 -12.52 -7.73
CA LEU A 341 -3.51 -13.59 -6.91
C LEU A 341 -3.48 -14.93 -7.67
N PRO A 342 -2.77 -15.94 -7.17
CA PRO A 342 -2.90 -17.33 -7.61
C PRO A 342 -4.28 -17.89 -7.30
N GLY A 343 -4.87 -18.57 -8.29
CA GLY A 343 -6.17 -19.21 -8.21
C GLY A 343 -7.10 -18.66 -9.30
N GLY A 344 -7.28 -19.45 -10.36
CA GLY A 344 -8.08 -19.05 -11.52
C GLY A 344 -9.59 -18.90 -11.25
N GLN A 345 -10.08 -19.12 -10.03
CA GLN A 345 -11.51 -19.04 -9.71
C GLN A 345 -11.90 -17.65 -9.19
N ALA A 346 -12.98 -17.08 -9.73
CA ALA A 346 -13.55 -15.80 -9.30
C ALA A 346 -13.85 -15.76 -7.79
N ALA A 347 -14.35 -16.87 -7.24
CA ALA A 347 -14.66 -17.00 -5.81
C ALA A 347 -13.44 -16.79 -4.90
N SER A 348 -12.24 -17.19 -5.33
CA SER A 348 -11.00 -16.99 -4.56
C SER A 348 -10.60 -15.53 -4.50
N ALA A 349 -10.69 -14.81 -5.63
CA ALA A 349 -10.48 -13.37 -5.67
C ALA A 349 -11.50 -12.62 -4.80
N ARG A 350 -12.79 -12.98 -4.89
CA ARG A 350 -13.85 -12.39 -4.04
C ARG A 350 -13.55 -12.59 -2.55
N ARG A 351 -13.20 -13.81 -2.12
CA ARG A 351 -12.82 -14.07 -0.72
C ARG A 351 -11.63 -13.24 -0.27
N TRP A 352 -10.61 -13.09 -1.12
CA TRP A 352 -9.45 -12.27 -0.81
C TRP A 352 -9.83 -10.79 -0.65
N VAL A 353 -10.63 -10.23 -1.56
CA VAL A 353 -11.12 -8.85 -1.49
C VAL A 353 -11.98 -8.64 -0.23
N THR A 354 -12.90 -9.55 0.08
CA THR A 354 -13.72 -9.48 1.30
C THR A 354 -12.87 -9.56 2.56
N GLY A 355 -11.87 -10.44 2.59
CA GLY A 355 -10.94 -10.56 3.72
C GLY A 355 -10.07 -9.31 3.92
N LEU A 356 -9.65 -8.67 2.82
CA LEU A 356 -8.94 -7.39 2.88
C LEU A 356 -9.84 -6.29 3.44
N ARG A 357 -11.07 -6.15 2.92
CA ARG A 357 -12.08 -5.17 3.38
C ARG A 357 -12.38 -5.34 4.87
N ALA A 358 -12.61 -6.57 5.32
CA ALA A 358 -12.93 -6.87 6.72
C ALA A 358 -11.79 -6.55 7.70
N ALA A 359 -10.56 -6.41 7.20
CA ALA A 359 -9.41 -6.08 8.02
C ALA A 359 -9.01 -4.59 7.96
N LEU A 360 -9.76 -3.78 7.20
CA LEU A 360 -9.64 -2.33 7.18
C LEU A 360 -10.62 -1.71 8.19
N PRO A 361 -10.35 -0.49 8.70
CA PRO A 361 -11.30 0.25 9.53
C PRO A 361 -12.65 0.46 8.82
N GLU A 362 -13.75 0.51 9.57
CA GLU A 362 -15.11 0.65 9.01
C GLU A 362 -15.31 1.93 8.17
N GLN A 363 -14.52 2.97 8.44
CA GLN A 363 -14.57 4.24 7.72
C GLN A 363 -13.94 4.17 6.33
N VAL A 364 -13.15 3.12 6.05
CA VAL A 364 -12.50 2.93 4.76
C VAL A 364 -13.49 2.31 3.78
N THR A 365 -13.82 3.08 2.75
CA THR A 365 -14.52 2.53 1.58
C THR A 365 -13.49 1.96 0.62
N MET A 366 -13.72 0.74 0.13
CA MET A 366 -12.80 0.05 -0.78
C MET A 366 -13.55 -0.44 -2.02
N LEU A 367 -13.08 -0.02 -3.18
CA LEU A 367 -13.54 -0.46 -4.49
C LEU A 367 -12.51 -1.41 -5.10
N ALA A 368 -12.99 -2.37 -5.86
CA ALA A 368 -12.16 -3.43 -6.43
C ALA A 368 -12.71 -3.90 -7.78
N GLY A 369 -11.82 -4.14 -8.74
CA GLY A 369 -12.09 -4.85 -9.98
C GLY A 369 -11.17 -6.06 -10.13
N VAL A 370 -11.70 -7.15 -10.67
CA VAL A 370 -10.96 -8.42 -10.82
C VAL A 370 -10.91 -8.82 -12.28
N SER A 371 -9.72 -9.10 -12.79
CA SER A 371 -9.51 -9.59 -14.16
C SER A 371 -10.08 -10.99 -14.40
N GLY A 372 -10.07 -11.43 -15.66
CA GLY A 372 -10.19 -12.83 -16.01
C GLY A 372 -8.99 -13.64 -15.50
N ALA A 373 -9.10 -14.98 -15.54
CA ALA A 373 -7.95 -15.83 -15.27
C ALA A 373 -6.93 -15.67 -16.41
N ALA A 374 -5.65 -15.50 -16.05
CA ALA A 374 -4.59 -15.16 -16.98
C ALA A 374 -3.34 -16.03 -16.74
N GLU A 375 -2.58 -16.23 -17.80
CA GLU A 375 -1.19 -16.67 -17.73
C GLU A 375 -0.28 -15.48 -17.41
N VAL A 376 0.93 -15.76 -16.96
CA VAL A 376 1.94 -14.75 -16.63
C VAL A 376 2.23 -13.81 -17.81
N THR A 377 2.13 -14.28 -19.05
CA THR A 377 2.32 -13.49 -20.26
C THR A 377 1.17 -12.53 -20.55
N ASP A 378 -0.03 -12.80 -20.03
CA ASP A 378 -1.24 -12.02 -20.28
C ASP A 378 -1.56 -11.01 -19.18
N LEU A 379 -0.68 -10.88 -18.17
CA LEU A 379 -0.92 -10.01 -17.01
C LEU A 379 -1.10 -8.53 -17.37
N ALA A 380 -0.52 -8.07 -18.47
CA ALA A 380 -0.77 -6.72 -18.97
C ALA A 380 -2.18 -6.52 -19.53
N ALA A 381 -2.77 -7.57 -20.14
CA ALA A 381 -4.18 -7.55 -20.51
C ALA A 381 -5.07 -7.67 -19.27
N ALA A 382 -4.77 -8.60 -18.38
CA ALA A 382 -5.49 -8.79 -17.12
C ALA A 382 -5.51 -7.52 -16.25
N ARG A 383 -4.43 -6.72 -16.26
CA ARG A 383 -4.42 -5.40 -15.62
C ARG A 383 -5.53 -4.49 -16.15
N ARG A 384 -5.65 -4.36 -17.47
CA ARG A 384 -6.68 -3.52 -18.10
C ARG A 384 -8.08 -4.03 -17.78
N GLU A 385 -8.26 -5.35 -17.78
CA GLU A 385 -9.52 -5.99 -17.38
C GLU A 385 -9.90 -5.66 -15.93
N ALA A 386 -8.94 -5.73 -15.00
CA ALA A 386 -9.17 -5.38 -13.60
C ALA A 386 -9.52 -3.90 -13.43
N GLU A 387 -8.87 -3.00 -14.17
CA GLU A 387 -9.17 -1.55 -14.17
C GLU A 387 -10.56 -1.25 -14.75
N GLU A 388 -10.99 -1.96 -15.80
CA GLU A 388 -12.34 -1.83 -16.36
C GLU A 388 -13.40 -2.31 -15.36
N CYS A 389 -13.17 -3.43 -14.69
CA CYS A 389 -14.03 -3.90 -13.60
C CYS A 389 -14.05 -2.93 -12.42
N LEU A 390 -12.93 -2.28 -12.11
CA LEU A 390 -12.86 -1.26 -11.06
C LEU A 390 -13.69 -0.03 -11.44
N ALA A 391 -13.60 0.42 -12.69
CA ALA A 391 -14.43 1.52 -13.21
C ALA A 391 -15.93 1.19 -13.18
N LEU A 392 -16.31 -0.07 -13.43
CA LEU A 392 -17.70 -0.52 -13.25
C LEU A 392 -18.13 -0.47 -11.78
N HIS A 393 -17.24 -0.85 -10.86
CA HIS A 393 -17.53 -0.79 -9.43
C HIS A 393 -17.68 0.67 -8.95
N GLU A 394 -16.91 1.61 -9.48
CA GLU A 394 -17.07 3.04 -9.20
C GLU A 394 -18.47 3.56 -9.57
N MET A 395 -19.12 3.00 -10.60
CA MET A 395 -20.49 3.35 -10.99
C MET A 395 -21.55 2.72 -10.08
N SER A 396 -21.21 1.69 -9.31
CA SER A 396 -22.10 1.03 -8.36
C SER A 396 -21.34 0.57 -7.10
N PRO A 397 -20.91 1.51 -6.22
CA PRO A 397 -20.04 1.21 -5.07
C PRO A 397 -20.58 0.18 -4.07
N GLU A 398 -21.91 0.05 -3.99
CA GLU A 398 -22.59 -0.89 -3.09
C GLU A 398 -22.72 -2.31 -3.66
N ALA A 399 -22.41 -2.49 -4.96
CA ALA A 399 -22.47 -3.78 -5.60
C ALA A 399 -21.32 -4.69 -5.16
N THR A 400 -21.44 -5.98 -5.47
CA THR A 400 -20.30 -6.89 -5.31
C THR A 400 -19.20 -6.52 -6.32
N PRO A 401 -17.91 -6.56 -5.94
CA PRO A 401 -16.80 -6.28 -6.85
C PRO A 401 -16.94 -7.04 -8.18
N PRO A 402 -16.95 -6.35 -9.35
CA PRO A 402 -17.08 -7.01 -10.64
C PRO A 402 -15.88 -7.90 -10.94
N VAL A 403 -16.17 -9.03 -11.60
CA VAL A 403 -15.15 -9.96 -12.10
C VAL A 403 -15.32 -10.06 -13.61
N TYR A 404 -14.25 -9.90 -14.36
CA TYR A 404 -14.29 -9.76 -15.81
C TYR A 404 -15.08 -10.88 -16.52
N ASP A 405 -14.87 -12.14 -16.10
CA ASP A 405 -15.53 -13.32 -16.66
C ASP A 405 -17.07 -13.26 -16.55
N GLU A 406 -17.57 -12.54 -15.55
CA GLU A 406 -18.99 -12.44 -15.20
C GLU A 406 -19.60 -11.11 -15.70
N SER A 407 -18.78 -10.15 -16.11
CA SER A 407 -19.18 -8.76 -16.41
C SER A 407 -18.94 -8.34 -17.87
N TRP A 408 -18.73 -9.28 -18.79
CA TRP A 408 -18.36 -8.98 -20.18
C TRP A 408 -19.30 -7.98 -20.89
N ALA A 409 -20.61 -8.05 -20.63
CA ALA A 409 -21.61 -7.20 -21.28
C ALA A 409 -21.49 -5.75 -20.79
N ASP A 410 -21.42 -5.56 -19.47
CA ASP A 410 -21.26 -4.23 -18.85
C ASP A 410 -19.94 -3.58 -19.27
N ILE A 411 -18.87 -4.37 -19.37
CA ILE A 411 -17.56 -3.90 -19.84
C ILE A 411 -17.62 -3.46 -21.29
N LEU A 412 -18.26 -4.25 -22.17
CA LEU A 412 -18.42 -3.87 -23.57
C LEU A 412 -19.21 -2.57 -23.72
N LEU A 413 -20.30 -2.43 -22.97
CA LEU A 413 -21.11 -1.20 -22.94
C LEU A 413 -20.29 -0.02 -22.42
N GLN A 414 -19.50 -0.21 -21.37
CA GLN A 414 -18.63 0.83 -20.82
C GLN A 414 -17.52 1.25 -21.80
N ARG A 415 -16.95 0.31 -22.55
CA ARG A 415 -16.00 0.61 -23.64
C ARG A 415 -16.65 1.44 -24.74
N LEU A 416 -17.87 1.10 -25.14
CA LEU A 416 -18.65 1.86 -26.13
C LEU A 416 -18.93 3.29 -25.64
N ARG A 417 -19.39 3.44 -24.40
CA ARG A 417 -19.63 4.75 -23.75
C ARG A 417 -18.36 5.59 -23.68
N THR A 418 -17.24 4.98 -23.30
CA THR A 418 -15.93 5.66 -23.24
C THR A 418 -15.47 6.13 -24.63
N ALA A 419 -15.60 5.27 -25.65
CA ALA A 419 -15.29 5.64 -27.03
C ALA A 419 -16.19 6.79 -27.52
N ALA A 420 -17.49 6.76 -27.21
CA ALA A 420 -18.43 7.82 -27.56
C ALA A 420 -18.07 9.16 -26.93
N ARG A 421 -17.74 9.18 -25.62
CA ARG A 421 -17.30 10.38 -24.89
C ARG A 421 -16.01 10.98 -25.44
N SER A 422 -15.13 10.15 -26.02
CA SER A 422 -13.91 10.62 -26.72
C SER A 422 -14.18 11.26 -28.09
N GLY A 423 -15.44 11.49 -28.46
CA GLY A 423 -15.83 12.13 -29.72
C GLY A 423 -15.77 11.20 -30.94
N ARG A 424 -15.64 9.88 -30.73
CA ARG A 424 -15.57 8.89 -31.82
C ARG A 424 -16.93 8.43 -32.32
N SER A 425 -18.02 8.92 -31.72
CA SER A 425 -19.38 8.63 -32.22
C SER A 425 -19.69 9.42 -33.50
N PRO A 426 -20.52 8.88 -34.40
CA PRO A 426 -21.00 9.61 -35.57
C PRO A 426 -21.65 10.94 -35.17
N SER A 427 -21.26 12.04 -35.81
CA SER A 427 -21.88 13.36 -35.59
C SER A 427 -23.14 13.59 -36.45
N ARG A 428 -23.42 12.64 -37.35
CA ARG A 428 -24.55 12.60 -38.27
C ARG A 428 -25.08 11.18 -38.33
N GLY A 429 -26.40 11.03 -38.36
CA GLY A 429 -27.06 9.73 -38.33
C GLY A 429 -28.45 9.82 -37.69
N PRO A 430 -29.26 8.75 -37.81
CA PRO A 430 -30.66 8.79 -37.41
C PRO A 430 -30.86 9.10 -35.93
N VAL A 431 -30.06 8.51 -35.03
CA VAL A 431 -30.21 8.72 -33.58
C VAL A 431 -29.85 10.15 -33.20
N VAL A 432 -28.75 10.69 -33.73
CA VAL A 432 -28.33 12.09 -33.50
C VAL A 432 -29.36 13.09 -34.06
N GLU A 433 -29.89 12.85 -35.25
CA GLU A 433 -30.90 13.72 -35.87
C GLU A 433 -32.22 13.70 -35.10
N LEU A 434 -32.68 12.52 -34.68
CA LEU A 434 -33.85 12.38 -33.81
C LEU A 434 -33.62 13.06 -32.45
N GLY A 435 -32.44 12.91 -31.85
CA GLY A 435 -32.11 13.59 -30.59
C GLY A 435 -32.07 15.12 -30.71
N ARG A 436 -31.67 15.67 -31.87
CA ARG A 436 -31.80 17.12 -32.14
C ARG A 436 -33.26 17.52 -32.29
N HIS A 437 -34.07 16.71 -32.97
CA HIS A 437 -35.50 16.96 -33.13
C HIS A 437 -36.24 16.95 -31.79
N ASP A 438 -35.99 15.94 -30.95
CA ASP A 438 -36.56 15.80 -29.61
C ASP A 438 -36.28 17.05 -28.75
N ARG A 439 -35.04 17.55 -28.75
CA ARG A 439 -34.70 18.80 -28.04
C ARG A 439 -35.38 20.05 -28.60
N ALA A 440 -35.58 20.12 -29.92
CA ALA A 440 -36.17 21.30 -30.55
C ALA A 440 -37.71 21.34 -30.46
N HIS A 441 -38.36 20.18 -30.41
CA HIS A 441 -39.82 20.06 -30.52
C HIS A 441 -40.50 19.38 -29.31
N GLY A 442 -39.73 18.93 -28.32
CA GLY A 442 -40.26 18.25 -27.13
C GLY A 442 -40.89 16.88 -27.45
N THR A 443 -40.32 16.16 -28.42
CA THR A 443 -40.77 14.80 -28.79
C THR A 443 -39.99 13.72 -28.04
N ASP A 444 -40.54 12.50 -27.98
CA ASP A 444 -39.91 11.33 -27.35
C ASP A 444 -39.47 10.28 -28.40
N TYR A 445 -38.93 10.72 -29.53
CA TYR A 445 -38.65 9.82 -30.64
C TYR A 445 -37.47 8.90 -30.40
N VAL A 446 -36.40 9.39 -29.77
CA VAL A 446 -35.27 8.55 -29.35
C VAL A 446 -35.72 7.47 -28.37
N ALA A 447 -36.53 7.83 -27.37
CA ALA A 447 -37.09 6.87 -26.41
C ALA A 447 -37.99 5.83 -27.09
N THR A 448 -38.81 6.26 -28.06
CA THR A 448 -39.69 5.36 -28.80
C THR A 448 -38.89 4.41 -29.71
N LEU A 449 -37.84 4.90 -30.36
CA LEU A 449 -36.94 4.08 -31.18
C LEU A 449 -36.21 3.03 -30.32
N ARG A 450 -35.73 3.41 -29.13
CA ARG A 450 -35.10 2.50 -28.17
C ARG A 450 -36.05 1.37 -27.78
N ALA A 451 -37.23 1.71 -27.28
CA ALA A 451 -38.22 0.72 -26.85
C ALA A 451 -38.61 -0.25 -27.99
N TRP A 452 -38.74 0.26 -29.23
CA TRP A 452 -39.02 -0.58 -30.39
C TRP A 452 -37.87 -1.50 -30.78
N LEU A 453 -36.62 -1.04 -30.70
CA LEU A 453 -35.44 -1.86 -30.98
C LEU A 453 -35.23 -2.94 -29.92
N GLU A 454 -35.43 -2.63 -28.64
CA GLU A 454 -35.37 -3.59 -27.52
C GLU A 454 -36.45 -4.66 -27.61
N ALA A 455 -37.66 -4.27 -28.02
CA ALA A 455 -38.79 -5.16 -28.32
C ALA A 455 -38.62 -5.95 -29.64
N GLN A 456 -37.41 -5.99 -30.20
CA GLN A 456 -37.09 -6.67 -31.47
C GLN A 456 -38.00 -6.28 -32.64
N GLY A 457 -38.63 -5.10 -32.56
CA GLY A 457 -39.48 -4.54 -33.59
C GLY A 457 -40.98 -4.75 -33.39
N ASP A 458 -41.41 -5.30 -32.25
CA ASP A 458 -42.83 -5.44 -31.90
C ASP A 458 -43.42 -4.10 -31.39
N PRO A 459 -44.37 -3.48 -32.10
CA PRO A 459 -45.04 -2.26 -31.64
C PRO A 459 -45.89 -2.43 -30.37
N THR A 460 -46.34 -3.65 -30.10
CA THR A 460 -47.15 -3.99 -28.92
C THR A 460 -46.29 -3.95 -27.67
N GLU A 461 -45.22 -4.74 -27.64
CA GLU A 461 -44.28 -4.77 -26.53
C GLU A 461 -43.59 -3.41 -26.34
N ALA A 462 -43.24 -2.71 -27.42
CA ALA A 462 -42.73 -1.34 -27.33
C ALA A 462 -43.74 -0.36 -26.73
N GLY A 463 -45.03 -0.52 -27.04
CA GLY A 463 -46.11 0.28 -26.47
C GLY A 463 -46.26 0.05 -24.98
N GLU A 464 -46.24 -1.21 -24.53
CA GLU A 464 -46.28 -1.60 -23.12
C GLU A 464 -45.12 -0.97 -22.34
N ARG A 465 -43.88 -1.06 -22.85
CA ARG A 465 -42.69 -0.45 -22.23
C ARG A 465 -42.80 1.08 -22.09
N LEU A 466 -43.45 1.74 -23.04
CA LEU A 466 -43.60 3.20 -23.07
C LEU A 466 -44.88 3.69 -22.36
N GLY A 467 -45.77 2.80 -21.93
CA GLY A 467 -47.09 3.17 -21.40
C GLY A 467 -48.03 3.79 -22.44
N VAL A 468 -47.88 3.45 -23.72
CA VAL A 468 -48.71 3.97 -24.82
C VAL A 468 -49.30 2.85 -25.68
N HIS A 469 -50.36 3.13 -26.42
CA HIS A 469 -50.95 2.17 -27.35
C HIS A 469 -50.02 1.90 -28.56
N GLU A 470 -50.02 0.67 -29.11
CA GLU A 470 -49.17 0.28 -30.26
C GLU A 470 -49.32 1.20 -31.50
N ASN A 471 -50.53 1.67 -31.78
CA ASN A 471 -50.82 2.68 -32.81
C ASN A 471 -50.02 3.97 -32.63
N THR A 472 -49.79 4.41 -31.39
CA THR A 472 -48.94 5.57 -31.10
C THR A 472 -47.48 5.27 -31.44
N VAL A 473 -46.98 4.07 -31.15
CA VAL A 473 -45.63 3.64 -31.55
C VAL A 473 -45.50 3.66 -33.07
N ARG A 474 -46.42 3.01 -33.81
CA ARG A 474 -46.43 3.01 -35.29
C ARG A 474 -46.51 4.43 -35.86
N TYR A 475 -47.35 5.28 -35.26
CA TYR A 475 -47.46 6.70 -35.63
C TYR A 475 -46.12 7.43 -35.46
N ARG A 476 -45.48 7.29 -34.29
CA ARG A 476 -44.20 7.92 -33.98
C ARG A 476 -43.10 7.41 -34.93
N LEU A 477 -43.00 6.11 -35.20
CA LEU A 477 -42.02 5.54 -36.14
C LEU A 477 -42.17 6.11 -37.56
N ARG A 478 -43.41 6.23 -38.05
CA ARG A 478 -43.67 6.87 -39.36
C ARG A 478 -43.26 8.35 -39.35
N LYS A 479 -43.49 9.07 -38.25
CA LYS A 479 -43.02 10.46 -38.09
C LYS A 479 -41.50 10.58 -38.05
N MET A 480 -40.79 9.65 -37.43
CA MET A 480 -39.33 9.62 -37.45
C MET A 480 -38.77 9.46 -38.87
N ALA A 481 -39.40 8.63 -39.70
CA ALA A 481 -39.01 8.43 -41.09
C ALA A 481 -39.24 9.67 -41.99
N GLU A 482 -40.09 10.62 -41.57
CA GLU A 482 -40.24 11.93 -42.21
C GLU A 482 -39.08 12.88 -41.86
N ILE A 483 -38.37 12.64 -40.75
CA ILE A 483 -37.30 13.51 -40.22
C ILE A 483 -35.91 13.06 -40.69
N THR A 484 -35.65 11.77 -40.64
CA THR A 484 -34.36 11.16 -41.01
C THR A 484 -34.57 9.89 -41.83
N ASN A 485 -33.59 9.52 -42.65
CA ASN A 485 -33.55 8.21 -43.28
C ASN A 485 -33.43 7.12 -42.20
N LEU A 486 -34.51 6.36 -41.96
CA LEU A 486 -34.61 5.38 -40.88
C LEU A 486 -34.88 3.97 -41.43
N PRO A 487 -33.84 3.26 -41.92
CA PRO A 487 -33.97 1.91 -42.49
C PRO A 487 -34.14 0.85 -41.39
N LEU A 488 -35.37 0.72 -40.87
CA LEU A 488 -35.73 -0.25 -39.81
C LEU A 488 -35.87 -1.69 -40.29
N ASP A 489 -35.83 -1.93 -41.59
CA ASP A 489 -35.84 -3.25 -42.24
C ASP A 489 -34.43 -3.84 -42.41
N ASP A 490 -33.39 -3.01 -42.39
CA ASP A 490 -31.98 -3.44 -42.47
C ASP A 490 -31.44 -3.83 -41.08
N ALA A 491 -31.14 -5.11 -40.89
CA ALA A 491 -30.62 -5.66 -39.64
C ALA A 491 -29.29 -5.00 -39.19
N ARG A 492 -28.40 -4.65 -40.12
CA ARG A 492 -27.13 -3.98 -39.80
C ARG A 492 -27.37 -2.56 -39.31
N LYS A 493 -28.36 -1.86 -39.90
CA LYS A 493 -28.73 -0.50 -39.47
C LYS A 493 -29.41 -0.50 -38.11
N ARG A 494 -30.30 -1.46 -37.83
CA ARG A 494 -30.88 -1.66 -36.50
C ARG A 494 -29.80 -1.87 -35.44
N LEU A 495 -28.83 -2.74 -35.71
CA LEU A 495 -27.71 -2.98 -34.79
C LEU A 495 -26.88 -1.71 -34.57
N ALA A 496 -26.57 -0.96 -35.63
CA ALA A 496 -25.84 0.30 -35.51
C ALA A 496 -26.59 1.32 -34.63
N MET A 497 -27.92 1.45 -34.79
CA MET A 497 -28.74 2.33 -33.96
C MET A 497 -28.82 1.85 -32.51
N MET A 498 -28.90 0.53 -32.26
CA MET A 498 -28.83 -0.02 -30.89
C MET A 498 -27.49 0.31 -30.21
N ILE A 499 -26.37 0.14 -30.93
CA ILE A 499 -25.03 0.48 -30.40
C ILE A 499 -24.93 1.98 -30.11
N GLU A 500 -25.42 2.82 -31.01
CA GLU A 500 -25.40 4.28 -30.86
C GLU A 500 -26.23 4.71 -29.65
N LEU A 501 -27.42 4.14 -29.45
CA LEU A 501 -28.26 4.39 -28.28
C LEU A 501 -27.57 3.94 -26.98
N ALA A 502 -27.03 2.71 -26.96
CA ALA A 502 -26.34 2.16 -25.79
C ALA A 502 -25.08 2.95 -25.40
N ALA A 503 -24.41 3.58 -26.37
CA ALA A 503 -23.22 4.39 -26.14
C ALA A 503 -23.52 5.81 -25.62
N ILE A 504 -24.76 6.31 -25.81
CA ILE A 504 -25.18 7.65 -25.39
C ILE A 504 -25.84 7.61 -23.99
N ASP A 505 -26.34 6.46 -23.55
CA ASP A 505 -26.95 6.32 -22.23
C ASP A 505 -25.93 6.54 -21.10
N THR A 506 -26.21 7.57 -20.30
CA THR A 506 -25.79 7.67 -18.91
C THR A 506 -26.95 7.16 -18.09
N ASP A 507 -26.81 5.95 -17.54
CA ASP A 507 -27.71 5.46 -16.48
C ASP A 507 -27.73 6.43 -15.30
#